data_AF-A0A0F9DMZ0-F1
#
_entry.id   AF-A0A0F9DMZ0-F1
#
_cell.length_a   1.000
_cell.length_b   1.000
_cell.length_c   1.000
_cell.angle_alpha   90.00
_cell.angle_beta   90.00
_cell.angle_gamma   90.00
#
_symmetry.space_group_name_H-M   'P 1'
#
loop_
_entity.id
_entity.type
_entity.pdbx_description
1 polymer ?
#
loop_
_entity_poly.entity_id
_entity_poly.type
_entity_poly.pdbx_seq_one_letter_code
_entity_poly.pdbx_strand_id
1 'polypeptide(L)' 'MARQVRWLGSQIKDCEYCFMPIENVFYDASVPLNTAGVWMRICEECFKEFRCSLGSGFGQKYERIGEEWLLTAG' A
#
# COMPACT_ATOMS: atom_id res chain seq x y z
N MET A 1 -6.03 14.12 -18.95
CA MET A 1 -5.15 14.21 -17.77
C MET A 1 -5.71 13.27 -16.72
N ALA A 2 -4.98 12.24 -16.33
CA ALA A 2 -5.44 11.32 -15.29
C ALA A 2 -5.53 12.07 -13.96
N ARG A 3 -6.65 11.92 -13.26
CA ARG A 3 -6.86 12.51 -11.93
C ARG A 3 -5.89 11.85 -10.96
N GLN A 4 -4.90 12.59 -10.43
CA GLN A 4 -4.05 12.10 -9.35
C GLN A 4 -4.91 11.90 -8.11
N VAL A 5 -4.98 10.67 -7.60
CA VAL A 5 -5.70 10.32 -6.38
C VAL A 5 -4.68 10.33 -5.24
N ARG A 6 -4.90 11.18 -4.25
CA ARG A 6 -4.06 11.29 -3.06
C ARG A 6 -4.52 10.31 -1.99
N TRP A 7 -3.59 9.81 -1.19
CA TRP A 7 -3.93 9.13 0.05
C TRP A 7 -4.55 10.13 1.04
N LEU A 8 -5.71 9.77 1.60
CA LEU A 8 -6.44 10.59 2.58
C LEU A 8 -6.46 9.96 3.98
N GLY A 9 -5.86 8.79 4.14
CA GLY A 9 -5.80 8.09 5.41
C GLY A 9 -4.74 8.66 6.36
N SER A 10 -4.49 7.96 7.47
CA SER A 10 -3.46 8.35 8.43
C SER A 10 -2.06 8.32 7.82
N GLN A 11 -1.15 9.05 8.46
CA GLN A 11 0.24 9.16 8.04
C GLN A 11 0.90 7.77 7.97
N ILE A 12 1.53 7.49 6.84
CA ILE A 12 2.28 6.25 6.62
C ILE A 12 3.72 6.48 7.05
N LYS A 13 4.16 5.72 8.06
CA LYS A 13 5.53 5.73 8.59
C LYS A 13 6.16 4.35 8.53
N ASP A 14 5.45 3.35 9.03
CA ASP A 14 5.95 1.98 9.17
C ASP A 14 4.98 0.98 8.52
N CYS A 15 5.51 -0.15 8.09
CA CYS A 15 4.73 -1.28 7.58
C CYS A 15 3.89 -1.88 8.71
N GLU A 16 2.59 -2.07 8.47
CA GLU A 16 1.69 -2.65 9.48
C GLU A 16 1.95 -4.13 9.77
N TYR A 17 2.72 -4.82 8.93
CA TYR A 17 3.09 -6.23 9.13
C TYR A 17 4.48 -6.41 9.73
N CYS A 18 5.53 -5.90 9.05
CA CYS A 18 6.92 -6.12 9.49
C CYS A 18 7.46 -5.00 10.39
N PHE A 19 6.70 -3.92 10.59
CA PHE A 19 7.09 -2.75 11.39
C PHE A 19 8.34 -2.01 10.91
N MET A 20 8.83 -2.33 9.70
CA MET A 20 9.95 -1.62 9.08
C MET A 20 9.48 -0.28 8.49
N PRO A 21 10.32 0.77 8.50
CA PRO A 21 9.99 2.07 7.93
C PRO A 21 9.62 2.00 6.44
N ILE A 22 8.64 2.81 6.05
CA ILE A 22 8.20 3.03 4.67
C ILE A 22 8.67 4.41 4.23
N GLU A 23 9.58 4.43 3.25
CA GLU A 23 10.16 5.67 2.75
C GLU A 23 9.42 6.22 1.52
N ASN A 24 9.40 5.42 0.43
CA ASN A 24 9.04 5.92 -0.89
C ASN A 24 7.82 5.25 -1.51
N VAL A 25 7.51 4.01 -1.10
CA VAL A 25 6.43 3.21 -1.68
C VAL A 25 5.74 2.45 -0.57
N PHE A 26 4.41 2.50 -0.56
CA PHE A 26 3.60 1.56 0.19
C PHE A 26 2.46 1.02 -0.64
N TYR A 27 1.87 -0.06 -0.14
CA TYR A 27 0.73 -0.73 -0.73
C TYR A 27 -0.39 -0.77 0.30
N ASP A 28 -1.56 -0.25 -0.05
CA ASP A 28 -2.79 -0.52 0.68
C ASP A 28 -3.43 -1.75 0.03
N ALA A 29 -3.27 -2.91 0.67
CA ALA A 29 -3.59 -4.19 0.03
C ALA A 29 -4.23 -5.19 0.99
N SER A 30 -5.07 -6.05 0.44
CA SER A 30 -5.61 -7.22 1.14
C SER A 30 -4.57 -8.32 1.24
N VAL A 31 -4.04 -8.54 2.44
CA VAL A 31 -3.05 -9.57 2.75
C VAL A 31 -3.74 -10.89 3.07
N PRO A 32 -3.36 -12.03 2.45
CA PRO A 32 -4.01 -13.32 2.63
C PRO A 32 -3.61 -14.04 3.94
N LEU A 33 -3.71 -13.36 5.09
CA LEU A 33 -3.43 -13.95 6.41
C LEU A 33 -4.56 -14.88 6.91
N ASN A 34 -5.76 -14.75 6.35
CA ASN A 34 -6.93 -15.57 6.66
C ASN A 34 -7.83 -15.72 5.41
N THR A 35 -8.96 -16.42 5.54
CA THR A 35 -9.91 -16.68 4.46
C THR A 35 -10.55 -15.43 3.83
N ALA A 36 -10.59 -14.31 4.54
CA ALA A 36 -11.20 -13.06 4.07
C ALA A 36 -10.18 -12.03 3.57
N GLY A 37 -8.89 -12.25 3.82
CA GLY A 37 -7.84 -11.24 3.67
C GLY A 37 -7.94 -10.15 4.74
N VAL A 38 -6.80 -9.54 5.07
CA VAL A 38 -6.73 -8.41 6.00
C VAL A 38 -6.13 -7.23 5.27
N TRP A 39 -6.87 -6.13 5.19
CA TRP A 39 -6.37 -4.89 4.59
C TRP A 39 -5.30 -4.28 5.49
N MET A 40 -4.13 -4.06 4.91
CA MET A 40 -2.97 -3.49 5.60
C MET A 40 -2.17 -2.60 4.66
N ARG A 41 -1.51 -1.62 5.24
CA ARG A 41 -0.57 -0.72 4.59
C ARG A 41 0.82 -1.27 4.80
N ILE A 42 1.34 -1.89 3.75
CA ILE A 42 2.55 -2.69 3.80
C ILE A 42 3.65 -2.14 2.90
N CYS A 43 4.90 -2.45 3.23
CA CYS A 43 6.04 -2.14 2.38
C CYS A 43 6.08 -3.06 1.15
N GLU A 44 6.95 -2.71 0.19
CA GLU A 44 7.12 -3.50 -1.04
C GLU A 44 7.57 -4.94 -0.79
N GLU A 45 8.42 -5.17 0.21
CA GLU A 45 8.91 -6.50 0.54
C GLU A 45 7.77 -7.41 1.00
N CYS A 46 6.94 -6.94 1.93
CA CYS A 46 5.78 -7.69 2.40
C CYS A 46 4.75 -7.90 1.28
N PHE A 47 4.54 -6.91 0.41
CA PHE A 47 3.64 -7.08 -0.73
C PHE A 47 4.09 -8.22 -1.65
N LYS A 48 5.40 -8.34 -1.89
CA LYS A 48 6.00 -9.44 -2.67
C LYS A 48 5.96 -10.78 -1.93
N GLU A 49 6.29 -10.78 -0.63
CA GLU A 49 6.27 -11.96 0.24
C GLU A 49 4.88 -12.62 0.23
N PHE A 50 3.84 -11.80 0.39
CA PHE A 50 2.45 -12.25 0.38
C PHE A 50 1.86 -12.48 -1.01
N ARG A 51 2.61 -12.17 -2.08
CA ARG A 51 2.16 -12.27 -3.47
C ARG A 51 0.84 -11.52 -3.72
N CYS A 52 0.71 -10.35 -3.09
CA CYS A 52 -0.45 -9.49 -3.28
C CYS A 52 -0.55 -9.04 -4.75
N SER A 53 -1.76 -8.68 -5.18
CA SER A 53 -2.03 -8.17 -6.52
C SER A 53 -2.51 -6.72 -6.47
N LEU A 54 -2.30 -5.99 -7.56
CA LEU A 54 -2.87 -4.65 -7.74
C LEU A 54 -4.21 -4.76 -8.48
N GLY A 55 -5.17 -3.91 -8.13
CA GLY A 55 -6.49 -3.93 -8.72
C GLY A 55 -7.59 -3.55 -7.72
N SER A 56 -8.75 -3.20 -8.25
CA SER A 56 -9.97 -3.00 -7.46
C SER A 56 -10.31 -4.28 -6.68
N GLY A 57 -10.37 -4.17 -5.34
CA GLY A 57 -10.61 -5.31 -4.44
C GLY A 57 -9.34 -6.10 -4.07
N PHE A 58 -8.17 -5.72 -4.58
CA PHE A 58 -6.89 -6.36 -4.26
C PHE A 58 -5.96 -5.40 -3.52
N GLY A 59 -5.34 -4.48 -4.24
CA GLY A 59 -4.34 -3.60 -3.67
C GLY A 59 -4.05 -2.39 -4.54
N GLN A 60 -3.58 -1.34 -3.89
CA GLN A 60 -3.29 -0.05 -4.49
C GLN A 60 -1.87 0.36 -4.10
N LYS A 61 -1.07 0.76 -5.10
CA LYS A 61 0.30 1.23 -4.93
C LYS A 61 0.30 2.75 -4.83
N TYR A 62 0.97 3.24 -3.79
CA TYR A 62 1.19 4.66 -3.57
C TYR A 62 2.69 4.97 -3.52
N GLU A 63 3.07 6.07 -4.15
CA GLU A 63 4.45 6.58 -4.14
C GLU A 63 4.50 7.96 -3.48
N ARG A 64 5.59 8.21 -2.73
CA ARG A 64 5.81 9.47 -2.04
C ARG A 64 6.31 10.53 -3.02
N ILE A 65 5.61 11.66 -3.10
CA ILE A 65 6.01 12.83 -3.87
C ILE A 65 5.95 14.04 -2.93
N GLY A 66 7.13 14.47 -2.47
CA GLY A 66 7.23 15.44 -1.39
C GLY A 66 6.68 14.85 -0.08
N GLU A 67 5.69 15.53 0.51
CA GLU A 67 5.00 15.08 1.72
C GLU A 67 3.70 14.30 1.43
N GLU A 68 3.33 14.18 0.15
CA GLU A 68 2.09 13.54 -0.26
C GLU A 68 2.33 12.11 -0.76
N TRP A 69 1.31 11.28 -0.62
CA TRP A 69 1.27 9.94 -1.21
C TRP A 69 0.28 9.94 -2.38
N LEU A 70 0.77 9.61 -3.57
CA LEU A 70 -0.05 9.57 -4.79
C LEU A 70 -0.27 8.13 -5.23
N LEU A 71 -1.51 7.79 -5.57
CA LEU A 71 -1.86 6.53 -6.19
C LEU A 71 -1.21 6.47 -7.58
N THR A 72 -0.37 5.47 -7.80
CA THR A 72 0.35 5.28 -9.07
C THR A 72 -0.02 4.00 -9.79
N ALA A 73 -0.60 3.01 -9.09
CA ALA A 73 -1.18 1.81 -9.69
C ALA A 73 -2.26 1.17 -8.78
N GLY A 74 -3.25 0.48 -9.36
CA GLY A 74 -4.33 -0.15 -8.60
C GLY A 74 -5.54 -0.48 -9.47
#